data_AF-A0A968XBG4-F1
#
_entry.id   AF-A0A968XBG4-F1
#
_cell.length_a   1.000
_cell.length_b   1.000
_cell.length_c   1.000
_cell.angle_alpha   90.00
_cell.angle_beta   90.00
_cell.angle_gamma   90.00
#
_symmetry.space_group_name_H-M   'P 1'
#
loop_
_entity.id
_entity.type
_entity.pdbx_description
1 polymer ?
#
loop_
_entity_poly.entity_id
_entity_poly.type
_entity_poly.pdbx_seq_one_letter_code
_entity_poly.pdbx_strand_id
1 'polypeptide(L)'
;MQDVRIPATDVLPVDGSRGDRNSLPIDWKQLGQLSDGNEEFERELLGIFLEESRQRLQQAQQALFSCDYEGLRAAAHQMKGASGNIGLHDFWEMAAKLERRAKQQNLSGVDNILVEMMRSLTYVEIYLQEY
;
A
#
# COMPACT_ATOMS: atom_id res chain seq x y z
N MET A 1 13.47 30.76 17.15
CA MET A 1 12.40 30.13 17.95
C MET A 1 11.19 30.04 17.02
N GLN A 2 10.67 28.89 16.60
CA GLN A 2 10.66 27.56 17.20
C GLN A 2 10.99 26.49 16.15
N ASP A 3 11.82 25.54 16.57
CA ASP A 3 12.15 24.32 15.89
C ASP A 3 10.92 23.40 15.95
N VAL A 4 10.29 23.13 14.81
CA VAL A 4 9.18 22.16 14.74
C VAL A 4 9.79 20.78 14.84
N ARG A 5 9.81 20.25 16.06
CA ARG A 5 10.18 18.87 16.37
C ARG A 5 9.13 17.93 15.77
N ILE A 6 9.44 17.39 14.61
CA ILE A 6 8.76 16.22 14.04
C ILE A 6 8.91 15.04 15.03
N PRO A 7 7.83 14.36 15.45
CA PRO A 7 7.92 13.23 16.35
C PRO A 7 8.54 12.03 15.62
N ALA A 8 9.58 11.48 16.24
CA ALA A 8 10.23 10.25 15.82
C ALA A 8 9.24 9.07 15.78
N THR A 9 8.85 8.68 14.57
CA THR A 9 8.40 7.30 14.28
C THR A 9 8.99 6.82 12.95
N ASP A 10 10.03 7.50 12.47
CA ASP A 10 10.81 7.16 11.30
C ASP A 10 12.12 6.51 11.79
N VAL A 11 12.06 5.21 12.06
CA VAL A 11 13.26 4.38 12.10
C VAL A 11 13.11 3.27 11.09
N LEU A 12 13.43 3.62 9.83
CA LEU A 12 14.09 2.69 8.92
C LEU A 12 15.14 1.89 9.72
N PRO A 13 15.26 0.57 9.53
CA PRO A 13 16.50 -0.11 9.85
C PRO A 13 17.61 0.55 9.01
N VAL A 14 18.51 1.28 9.66
CA VAL A 14 19.67 1.95 9.03
C VAL A 14 20.85 0.98 8.81
N ASP A 15 20.57 -0.31 8.76
CA ASP A 15 21.57 -1.34 8.48
C ASP A 15 21.33 -1.95 7.10
N GLY A 16 22.40 -2.40 6.44
CA GLY A 16 22.58 -2.61 5.00
C GLY A 16 21.69 -3.62 4.26
N SER A 17 20.48 -3.89 4.73
CA SER A 17 19.48 -4.79 4.14
C SER A 17 18.43 -4.03 3.32
N ARG A 18 18.85 -3.33 2.26
CA ARG A 18 17.88 -2.90 1.23
C ARG A 18 17.49 -4.14 0.43
N GLY A 19 16.21 -4.53 0.45
CA GLY A 19 15.70 -5.68 -0.32
C GLY A 19 15.50 -6.99 0.44
N ASP A 20 15.61 -7.01 1.77
CA ASP A 20 15.31 -8.22 2.56
C ASP A 20 13.81 -8.56 2.52
N ARG A 21 13.47 -9.77 2.06
CA ARG A 21 12.11 -10.35 2.07
C ARG A 21 11.45 -10.20 3.46
N ASN A 22 12.25 -10.27 4.53
CA ASN A 22 11.80 -10.15 5.92
C ASN A 22 11.45 -8.73 6.37
N SER A 23 11.84 -7.70 5.61
CA SER A 23 11.58 -6.29 5.94
C SER A 23 10.25 -5.79 5.36
N LEU A 24 9.63 -6.56 4.48
CA LEU A 24 8.33 -6.23 3.88
C LEU A 24 7.19 -6.80 4.73
N PRO A 25 6.13 -6.02 5.02
CA PRO A 25 4.94 -6.50 5.72
C PRO A 25 4.04 -7.32 4.78
N ILE A 26 4.60 -8.36 4.17
CA ILE A 26 3.93 -9.29 3.26
C ILE A 26 3.83 -10.65 3.94
N ASP A 27 2.65 -11.25 3.91
CA ASP A 27 2.48 -12.66 4.24
C ASP A 27 3.01 -13.53 3.08
N TRP A 28 4.31 -13.83 3.14
CA TRP A 28 5.01 -14.67 2.16
C TRP A 28 4.49 -16.09 2.09
N LYS A 29 3.84 -16.59 3.15
CA LYS A 29 3.22 -17.92 3.11
C LYS A 29 1.99 -17.88 2.23
N GLN A 30 1.16 -16.85 2.36
CA GLN A 30 0.00 -16.68 1.50
C GLN A 30 0.41 -16.45 0.04
N LEU A 31 1.39 -15.58 -0.21
CA LEU A 31 1.88 -15.34 -1.56
C LEU A 31 2.49 -16.61 -2.18
N GLY A 32 3.25 -17.38 -1.40
CA GLY A 32 3.81 -18.67 -1.82
C GLY A 32 2.74 -19.71 -2.13
N GLN A 33 1.60 -19.72 -1.44
CA GLN A 33 0.48 -20.59 -1.79
C GLN A 33 -0.17 -20.19 -3.11
N LEU A 34 -0.28 -18.90 -3.39
CA LEU A 34 -0.83 -18.39 -4.65
C LEU A 34 0.11 -18.69 -5.83
N SER A 35 1.42 -18.71 -5.57
CA SER A 35 2.44 -18.96 -6.59
C SER A 35 2.90 -20.41 -6.72
N ASP A 36 2.34 -21.34 -5.93
CA ASP A 36 2.81 -22.72 -5.78
C ASP A 36 4.31 -22.82 -5.43
N GLY A 37 4.80 -21.85 -4.63
CA GLY A 37 6.18 -21.73 -4.20
C GLY A 37 7.15 -21.24 -5.29
N ASN A 38 6.65 -20.79 -6.44
CA ASN A 38 7.48 -20.24 -7.50
C ASN A 38 7.79 -18.76 -7.26
N GLU A 39 9.02 -18.46 -6.84
CA GLU A 39 9.49 -17.09 -6.57
C GLU A 39 9.41 -16.14 -7.77
N GLU A 40 9.60 -16.64 -9.01
CA GLU A 40 9.44 -15.82 -10.21
C GLU A 40 7.99 -15.38 -10.38
N PHE A 41 7.06 -16.28 -10.12
CA PHE A 41 5.64 -15.99 -10.17
C PHE A 41 5.19 -15.12 -8.98
N GLU A 42 5.78 -15.27 -7.79
CA GLU A 42 5.57 -14.32 -6.67
C GLU A 42 5.92 -12.88 -7.09
N ARG A 43 7.05 -12.70 -7.78
CA ARG A 43 7.48 -11.38 -8.28
C ARG A 43 6.55 -10.85 -9.36
N GLU A 44 6.10 -11.69 -10.27
CA GLU A 44 5.11 -11.31 -11.30
C GLU A 44 3.82 -10.81 -10.65
N LEU A 45 3.29 -11.55 -9.66
CA LEU A 45 2.08 -11.16 -8.92
C LEU A 45 2.25 -9.83 -8.18
N LEU A 46 3.40 -9.62 -7.53
CA LEU A 46 3.72 -8.35 -6.88
C LEU A 46 3.85 -7.20 -7.88
N GLY A 47 4.43 -7.45 -9.05
CA GLY A 47 4.54 -6.46 -10.12
C GLY A 47 3.18 -6.04 -10.68
N ILE A 48 2.29 -7.01 -10.95
CA ILE A 48 0.91 -6.74 -11.38
C ILE A 48 0.18 -5.90 -10.32
N PHE A 49 0.29 -6.30 -9.06
CA PHE A 49 -0.31 -5.57 -7.95
C PHE A 49 0.21 -4.14 -7.81
N LEU A 50 1.52 -3.93 -7.96
CA LEU A 50 2.14 -2.61 -7.89
C LEU A 50 1.53 -1.67 -8.93
N GLU A 51 1.46 -2.12 -10.18
CA GLU A 51 0.94 -1.34 -11.29
C GLU A 51 -0.56 -1.04 -11.14
N GLU A 52 -1.37 -2.04 -10.79
CA GLU A 52 -2.80 -1.84 -10.55
C GLU A 52 -3.05 -0.89 -9.37
N SER A 53 -2.31 -1.06 -8.27
CA SER A 53 -2.48 -0.25 -7.07
C SER A 53 -2.04 1.21 -7.29
N ARG A 54 -1.01 1.45 -8.10
CA ARG A 54 -0.61 2.81 -8.50
C ARG A 54 -1.72 3.53 -9.25
N GLN A 55 -2.33 2.86 -10.24
CA GLN A 55 -3.45 3.42 -10.99
C GLN A 55 -4.64 3.73 -10.07
N ARG A 56 -4.95 2.84 -9.13
CA ARG A 56 -6.04 3.04 -8.15
C ARG A 56 -5.73 4.17 -7.16
N LEU A 57 -4.48 4.33 -6.73
CA LEU A 57 -4.08 5.45 -5.87
C LEU A 57 -4.19 6.79 -6.58
N GLN A 58 -3.86 6.86 -7.87
CA GLN A 58 -4.07 8.07 -8.67
C GLN A 58 -5.56 8.41 -8.78
N GLN A 59 -6.41 7.41 -9.03
CA GLN A 59 -7.87 7.59 -9.04
C GLN A 59 -8.40 8.05 -7.68
N ALA A 60 -7.90 7.48 -6.58
CA ALA A 60 -8.27 7.87 -5.22
C ALA A 60 -7.85 9.32 -4.90
N GLN A 61 -6.65 9.75 -5.33
CA GLN A 61 -6.22 11.14 -5.19
C GLN A 61 -7.11 12.11 -5.98
N GLN A 62 -7.46 11.76 -7.21
CA GLN A 62 -8.37 12.58 -8.02
C GLN A 62 -9.76 12.67 -7.39
N ALA A 63 -10.28 11.54 -6.89
CA ALA A 63 -11.56 11.49 -6.19
C ALA A 63 -11.55 12.34 -4.91
N LEU A 64 -10.44 12.32 -4.15
CA LEU A 64 -10.25 13.19 -2.99
C LEU A 64 -10.29 14.66 -3.38
N PHE A 65 -9.58 15.06 -4.44
CA PHE A 65 -9.55 16.45 -4.92
C PHE A 65 -10.92 16.94 -5.37
N SER A 66 -11.71 16.07 -6.01
CA SER A 66 -13.05 16.39 -6.49
C SER A 66 -14.17 16.15 -5.48
N CYS A 67 -13.84 15.79 -4.22
CA CYS A 67 -14.80 15.38 -3.20
C CYS A 67 -15.77 14.26 -3.65
N ASP A 68 -15.30 13.38 -4.55
CA ASP A 68 -16.06 12.24 -5.05
C ASP A 68 -15.93 11.04 -4.10
N TYR A 69 -16.89 10.95 -3.18
CA TYR A 69 -16.93 9.87 -2.18
C TYR A 69 -17.11 8.49 -2.80
N GLU A 70 -17.89 8.35 -3.88
CA GLU A 70 -18.12 7.06 -4.51
C GLU A 70 -16.89 6.61 -5.31
N GLY A 71 -16.25 7.53 -6.04
CA GLY A 71 -14.98 7.27 -6.71
C GLY A 71 -13.89 6.83 -5.72
N LEU A 72 -13.77 7.53 -4.58
CA LEU A 72 -12.83 7.18 -3.53
C LEU A 72 -13.12 5.81 -2.93
N ARG A 73 -14.40 5.53 -2.64
CA ARG A 73 -14.85 4.23 -2.11
C ARG A 73 -14.54 3.10 -3.09
N ALA A 74 -14.82 3.30 -4.38
CA ALA A 74 -14.62 2.29 -5.42
C ALA A 74 -13.13 1.99 -5.64
N ALA A 75 -12.27 3.01 -5.63
CA ALA A 75 -10.82 2.82 -5.70
C ALA A 75 -10.31 2.05 -4.47
N ALA A 76 -10.73 2.44 -3.27
CA ALA A 76 -10.36 1.78 -2.02
C ALA A 76 -10.81 0.31 -1.96
N HIS A 77 -12.04 0.02 -2.39
CA HIS A 77 -12.58 -1.33 -2.44
C HIS A 77 -11.75 -2.27 -3.33
N GLN A 78 -11.31 -1.78 -4.48
CA GLN A 78 -10.50 -2.56 -5.42
C GLN A 78 -9.09 -2.81 -4.87
N MET A 79 -8.45 -1.77 -4.31
CA MET A 79 -7.14 -1.92 -3.65
C MET A 79 -7.18 -2.91 -2.48
N LYS A 80 -8.26 -2.90 -1.71
CA LYS A 80 -8.50 -3.86 -0.63
C LYS A 80 -8.61 -5.29 -1.15
N GLY A 81 -9.34 -5.52 -2.24
CA GLY A 81 -9.43 -6.85 -2.85
C GLY A 81 -8.06 -7.37 -3.31
N ALA A 82 -7.32 -6.53 -4.03
CA ALA A 82 -6.01 -6.90 -4.58
C ALA A 82 -4.97 -7.20 -3.48
N SER A 83 -4.87 -6.35 -2.46
CA SER A 83 -3.93 -6.54 -1.34
C SER A 83 -4.27 -7.75 -0.48
N GLY A 84 -5.57 -8.05 -0.33
CA GLY A 84 -6.04 -9.21 0.43
C GLY A 84 -5.64 -10.54 -0.20
N ASN A 85 -5.53 -10.61 -1.54
CA ASN A 85 -5.12 -11.83 -2.23
C ASN A 85 -3.62 -12.12 -2.10
N ILE A 86 -2.80 -11.07 -2.00
CA ILE A 86 -1.33 -11.14 -2.03
C ILE A 86 -0.70 -11.21 -0.63
N GLY A 87 -1.49 -10.96 0.42
CA GLY A 87 -1.01 -11.02 1.80
C GLY A 87 -0.42 -9.71 2.32
N LEU A 88 -0.71 -8.58 1.68
CA LEU A 88 -0.31 -7.24 2.14
C LEU A 88 -1.29 -6.70 3.19
N HIS A 89 -1.19 -7.23 4.42
CA HIS A 89 -2.19 -6.97 5.47
C HIS A 89 -2.30 -5.49 5.84
N ASP A 90 -1.17 -4.80 6.02
CA ASP A 90 -1.16 -3.38 6.38
C ASP A 90 -1.79 -2.52 5.28
N PHE A 91 -1.50 -2.85 4.01
CA PHE A 91 -2.10 -2.18 2.85
C PHE A 91 -3.61 -2.43 2.77
N TRP A 92 -4.02 -3.67 3.04
CA TRP A 92 -5.43 -4.04 3.11
C TRP A 92 -6.17 -3.25 4.19
N GLU A 93 -5.58 -3.08 5.37
CA GLU A 93 -6.17 -2.28 6.44
C GLU A 93 -6.31 -0.81 6.05
N MET A 94 -5.27 -0.23 5.42
CA MET A 94 -5.32 1.15 4.94
C MET A 94 -6.42 1.33 3.91
N ALA A 95 -6.55 0.41 2.95
CA ALA A 95 -7.62 0.41 1.96
C ALA A 95 -9.01 0.26 2.60
N ALA A 96 -9.15 -0.59 3.62
CA ALA A 96 -10.41 -0.75 4.37
C ALA A 96 -10.77 0.52 5.18
N LYS A 97 -9.78 1.19 5.79
CA LYS A 97 -9.94 2.47 6.49
C LYS A 97 -10.40 3.55 5.49
N LEU A 98 -9.77 3.62 4.32
CA LEU A 98 -10.12 4.54 3.23
C LEU A 98 -11.55 4.30 2.73
N GLU A 99 -11.92 3.05 2.46
CA GLU A 99 -13.27 2.66 2.03
C GLU A 99 -14.34 3.09 3.06
N ARG A 100 -14.06 2.89 4.36
CA ARG A 100 -14.96 3.28 5.44
C ARG A 100 -15.11 4.80 5.54
N ARG A 101 -14.02 5.55 5.44
CA ARG A 101 -14.00 7.02 5.46
C ARG A 101 -14.84 7.59 4.31
N ALA A 102 -14.68 7.05 3.11
CA ALA A 102 -15.46 7.41 1.94
C ALA A 102 -16.96 7.13 2.14
N LYS A 103 -17.34 5.95 2.66
CA LYS A 103 -18.73 5.59 2.99
C LYS A 103 -19.36 6.54 4.03
N GLN A 104 -18.56 7.04 4.96
CA GLN A 104 -19.00 7.98 5.99
C GLN A 104 -18.96 9.44 5.51
N GLN A 105 -18.64 9.68 4.23
CA GLN A 105 -18.42 11.01 3.66
C GLN A 105 -17.43 11.86 4.47
N ASN A 106 -16.39 11.22 5.02
CA ASN A 106 -15.41 11.85 5.88
C ASN A 106 -14.02 11.80 5.22
N LEU A 107 -13.60 12.92 4.63
CA LEU A 107 -12.28 13.05 3.99
C LEU A 107 -11.16 13.41 4.97
N SER A 108 -11.46 13.56 6.27
CA SER A 108 -10.44 13.91 7.27
C SER A 108 -9.40 12.81 7.39
N GLY A 109 -8.14 13.16 7.13
CA GLY A 109 -6.98 12.27 7.21
C GLY A 109 -6.89 11.24 6.08
N VAL A 110 -7.71 11.38 5.02
CA VAL A 110 -7.62 10.52 3.83
C VAL A 110 -6.29 10.73 3.10
N ASP A 111 -5.82 11.97 3.03
CA ASP A 111 -4.52 12.36 2.48
C ASP A 111 -3.36 11.59 3.13
N ASN A 112 -3.35 11.52 4.47
CA ASN A 112 -2.34 10.75 5.20
C ASN A 112 -2.40 9.26 4.88
N ILE A 113 -3.60 8.69 4.77
CA ILE A 113 -3.77 7.27 4.39
C ILE A 113 -3.19 7.03 2.98
N LEU A 114 -3.46 7.91 2.03
CA LEU A 114 -2.93 7.78 0.66
C LEU A 114 -1.40 7.90 0.63
N VAL A 115 -0.80 8.76 1.45
CA VAL A 115 0.65 8.89 1.58
C VAL A 115 1.28 7.61 2.13
N GLU A 116 0.71 7.01 3.17
CA GLU A 116 1.22 5.75 3.73
C GLU A 116 1.06 4.58 2.74
N MET A 117 -0.05 4.53 1.98
CA MET A 117 -0.21 3.54 0.91
C MET A 117 0.83 3.71 -0.19
N MET A 118 1.13 4.94 -0.62
CA MET A 118 2.20 5.19 -1.60
C MET A 118 3.56 4.73 -1.09
N ARG A 119 3.89 5.02 0.18
CA ARG A 119 5.13 4.55 0.82
C ARG A 119 5.21 3.02 0.83
N SER A 120 4.11 2.34 1.16
CA SER A 120 4.04 0.88 1.13
C SER A 120 4.33 0.32 -0.26
N LEU A 121 3.83 0.94 -1.33
CA LEU A 121 4.13 0.51 -2.70
C LEU A 121 5.60 0.75 -3.08
N THR A 122 6.21 1.84 -2.60
CA THR A 122 7.64 2.09 -2.83
C THR A 122 8.51 0.98 -2.24
N TYR A 123 8.16 0.42 -1.08
CA TYR A 123 8.91 -0.71 -0.53
C TYR A 123 8.80 -1.98 -1.40
N VAL A 124 7.61 -2.26 -1.92
CA VAL A 124 7.40 -3.39 -2.86
C VAL A 124 8.21 -3.17 -4.14
N GLU A 125 8.22 -1.96 -4.69
CA GLU A 125 9.01 -1.61 -5.87
C GLU A 125 10.51 -1.81 -5.65
N ILE A 126 11.05 -1.33 -4.52
CA ILE A 126 12.48 -1.49 -4.20
C ILE A 126 12.85 -2.97 -4.16
N TYR A 127 12.02 -3.81 -3.53
CA TYR A 127 12.24 -5.26 -3.50
C TYR A 127 12.25 -5.90 -4.88
N LEU A 128 11.38 -5.46 -5.80
CA LEU A 128 11.34 -5.96 -7.17
C LEU A 128 12.52 -5.50 -8.03
N GLN A 129 13.28 -4.47 -7.62
CA GLN A 129 14.45 -3.96 -8.35
C GLN A 129 15.78 -4.60 -7.91
N GLU A 130 15.84 -5.22 -6.74
CA GLU A 130 17.07 -5.80 -6.17
C GLU A 130 17.39 -7.22 -6.71
N TYR A 131 16.55 -7.78 -7.59
CA TYR A 131 16.67 -9.12 -8.18
C TYR A 131 16.33 -9.12 -9.67
#